data_AF-A0A535WZ47-F1
#
_entry.id   AF-A0A535WZ47-F1
#
_cell.length_a   1.000
_cell.length_b   1.000
_cell.length_c   1.000
_cell.angle_alpha   90.00
_cell.angle_beta   90.00
_cell.angle_gamma   90.00
#
_symmetry.space_group_name_H-M   'P 1'
#
loop_
_entity.id
_entity.type
_entity.pdbx_description
1 polymer ?
#
loop_
_entity_poly.entity_id
_entity_poly.type
_entity_poly.pdbx_seq_one_letter_code
_entity_poly.pdbx_strand_id
1 'polypeptide(L)'
;MLDAANELFYEEGVHTVGVDRVVERAGVAKATLYTLFGNKDGLVRAYLTARDEAIRERITRELVARYKTPRDRLLGVFDVQGLMFSDPRFHGCAFARASAEAPQGSSVEEVAEGHRGWLRSLFLELAKEAGARNPEELARQLMLLYDGAAISAWM
;
A
#
# COMPACT_ATOMS: atom_id res chain seq x y z
N MET A 1 -11.84 7.38 -13.35
CA MET A 1 -10.56 8.10 -13.30
C MET A 1 -9.58 7.44 -12.33
N LEU A 2 -9.95 7.19 -11.07
CA LEU A 2 -9.06 6.51 -10.12
C LEU A 2 -8.67 5.09 -10.56
N ASP A 3 -9.57 4.32 -11.16
CA ASP A 3 -9.23 2.98 -11.67
C ASP A 3 -8.16 3.04 -12.78
N ALA A 4 -8.32 3.96 -13.73
CA ALA A 4 -7.35 4.20 -14.80
C ALA A 4 -6.00 4.69 -14.25
N ALA A 5 -6.03 5.57 -13.25
CA ALA A 5 -4.82 5.99 -12.55
C ALA A 5 -4.15 4.82 -11.82
N ASN A 6 -4.92 3.97 -11.16
CA ASN A 6 -4.40 2.79 -10.44
C ASN A 6 -3.75 1.78 -11.39
N GLU A 7 -4.40 1.47 -12.51
CA GLU A 7 -3.85 0.59 -13.55
C GLU A 7 -2.51 1.15 -14.06
N LEU A 8 -2.53 2.36 -14.61
CA LEU A 8 -1.36 2.94 -15.26
C LEU A 8 -0.23 3.24 -14.27
N PHE A 9 -0.52 3.87 -13.13
CA PHE A 9 0.53 4.21 -12.16
C PHE A 9 1.14 2.99 -11.49
N TYR A 10 0.36 1.92 -11.29
CA TYR A 10 0.89 0.72 -10.66
C TYR A 10 1.76 -0.09 -11.63
N GLU A 11 1.34 -0.21 -12.89
CA GLU A 11 2.10 -0.95 -13.90
C GLU A 11 3.35 -0.17 -14.32
N GLU A 12 3.17 1.09 -14.73
CA GLU A 12 4.20 1.85 -15.44
C GLU A 12 4.93 2.90 -14.59
N GLY A 13 4.42 3.21 -13.41
CA GLY A 13 5.02 4.15 -12.46
C GLY A 13 4.42 5.56 -12.51
N VAL A 14 4.39 6.21 -11.33
CA VAL A 14 3.76 7.53 -11.14
C VAL A 14 4.47 8.66 -11.89
N HIS A 15 5.80 8.59 -12.08
CA HIS A 15 6.53 9.61 -12.83
C HIS A 15 6.37 9.46 -14.34
N THR A 16 6.47 8.22 -14.85
CA THR A 16 6.35 7.87 -16.27
C THR A 16 5.00 8.26 -16.87
N VAL A 17 3.91 8.06 -16.12
CA VAL A 17 2.55 8.27 -16.64
C VAL A 17 2.14 9.73 -16.51
N GLY A 18 1.88 10.38 -17.64
CA GLY A 18 1.33 11.74 -17.70
C GLY A 18 -0.16 11.82 -17.41
N VAL A 19 -0.63 13.00 -17.00
CA VAL A 19 -2.06 13.29 -16.77
C VAL A 19 -2.91 13.00 -18.01
N ASP A 20 -2.39 13.33 -19.20
CA ASP A 20 -3.10 13.14 -20.47
C ASP A 20 -3.42 11.67 -20.75
N ARG A 21 -2.49 10.75 -20.45
CA ARG A 21 -2.71 9.30 -20.58
C ARG A 21 -3.78 8.80 -19.63
N VAL A 22 -3.82 9.31 -18.39
CA VAL A 22 -4.84 8.91 -17.41
C VAL A 22 -6.24 9.34 -17.86
N VAL A 23 -6.39 10.58 -18.34
CA VAL A 23 -7.71 11.09 -18.74
C VAL A 23 -8.20 10.45 -20.03
N GLU A 24 -7.28 10.15 -20.96
CA GLU A 24 -7.56 9.35 -22.15
C GLU A 24 -8.06 7.95 -21.77
N ARG A 25 -7.31 7.23 -20.92
CA ARG A 25 -7.70 5.90 -20.44
C ARG A 25 -9.03 5.92 -19.67
N ALA A 26 -9.28 6.97 -18.91
CA ALA A 26 -10.50 7.15 -18.14
C ALA A 26 -11.71 7.60 -18.98
N GLY A 27 -11.52 8.03 -20.23
CA GLY A 27 -12.59 8.54 -21.09
C GLY A 27 -13.23 9.84 -20.56
N VAL A 28 -12.45 10.69 -19.88
CA VAL A 28 -12.93 11.91 -19.22
C VAL A 28 -12.16 13.14 -19.71
N ALA A 29 -12.77 14.32 -19.59
CA ALA A 29 -12.10 15.56 -19.92
C ALA A 29 -10.96 15.87 -18.92
N LYS A 30 -9.87 16.47 -19.41
CA LYS A 30 -8.74 16.91 -18.58
C LYS A 30 -9.16 17.88 -17.47
N ALA A 31 -10.14 18.74 -17.75
CA ALA A 31 -10.72 19.66 -16.77
C ALA A 31 -11.29 18.93 -15.55
N THR A 32 -11.93 17.77 -15.74
CA THR A 32 -12.49 16.96 -14.64
C THR A 32 -11.42 16.52 -13.65
N LEU A 33 -10.21 16.19 -14.12
CA LEU A 33 -9.12 15.81 -13.24
C LEU A 33 -8.69 16.97 -12.36
N TYR A 34 -8.50 18.16 -12.94
CA TYR A 34 -8.11 19.34 -12.16
C TYR A 34 -9.22 19.78 -11.21
N THR A 35 -10.49 19.63 -11.58
CA THR A 35 -11.62 19.90 -10.67
C THR A 35 -11.64 18.96 -9.47
N LEU A 36 -11.37 17.67 -9.66
CA LEU A 36 -11.46 16.66 -8.59
C LEU A 36 -10.19 16.57 -7.74
N PHE A 37 -9.02 16.75 -8.36
CA PHE A 37 -7.73 16.43 -7.75
C PHE A 37 -6.78 17.62 -7.68
N GLY A 38 -7.13 18.76 -8.29
CA GLY A 38 -6.31 19.97 -8.30
C GLY A 38 -5.08 19.90 -9.20
N ASN A 39 -4.31 18.81 -9.15
CA ASN A 39 -3.12 18.56 -9.96
C ASN A 39 -2.79 17.05 -10.02
N LYS A 40 -1.67 16.69 -10.65
CA LYS A 40 -1.20 15.29 -10.72
C LYS A 40 -0.87 14.72 -9.34
N ASP A 41 -0.24 15.50 -8.46
CA ASP A 41 0.11 15.08 -7.11
C ASP A 41 -1.13 14.73 -6.28
N GLY A 42 -2.21 15.52 -6.37
CA GLY A 42 -3.49 15.21 -5.75
C GLY A 42 -4.14 13.94 -6.31
N LEU A 43 -3.96 13.65 -7.60
CA LEU A 43 -4.41 12.37 -8.18
C LEU A 43 -3.56 11.19 -7.67
N VAL A 44 -2.23 11.36 -7.58
CA VAL A 44 -1.32 10.33 -7.04
C VAL A 44 -1.63 10.04 -5.58
N ARG A 45 -1.88 11.08 -4.77
CA ARG A 45 -2.36 10.96 -3.39
C ARG A 45 -3.62 10.10 -3.33
N ALA A 46 -4.65 10.46 -4.09
CA ALA A 46 -5.92 9.74 -4.09
C ALA A 46 -5.76 8.28 -4.53
N TYR A 47 -4.91 8.01 -5.52
CA TYR A 47 -4.53 6.66 -5.93
C TYR A 47 -3.89 5.85 -4.80
N LEU A 48 -2.86 6.39 -4.13
CA LEU A 48 -2.15 5.70 -3.05
C LEU A 48 -3.06 5.50 -1.83
N THR A 49 -3.90 6.48 -1.50
CA THR A 49 -4.88 6.38 -0.41
C THR A 49 -5.89 5.27 -0.69
N ALA A 50 -6.46 5.19 -1.90
CA ALA A 50 -7.40 4.12 -2.25
C ALA A 50 -6.75 2.73 -2.16
N ARG A 51 -5.47 2.61 -2.56
CA ARG A 51 -4.73 1.35 -2.41
C ARG A 51 -4.45 0.99 -0.96
N ASP A 52 -4.08 1.98 -0.14
CA ASP A 52 -3.86 1.80 1.29
C ASP A 52 -5.13 1.26 1.96
N GLU A 53 -6.27 1.92 1.73
CA GLU A 53 -7.57 1.50 2.24
C GLU A 53 -7.90 0.06 1.84
N ALA A 54 -7.73 -0.29 0.56
CA ALA A 54 -7.99 -1.65 0.06
C ALA A 54 -7.08 -2.71 0.72
N ILE A 55 -5.80 -2.38 0.94
CA ILE A 55 -4.85 -3.29 1.61
C ILE A 55 -5.23 -3.46 3.08
N ARG A 56 -5.53 -2.36 3.80
CA ARG A 56 -5.93 -2.38 5.20
C ARG A 56 -7.20 -3.18 5.42
N GLU A 57 -8.20 -2.95 4.57
CA GLU A 57 -9.47 -3.67 4.61
C GLU A 57 -9.23 -5.17 4.39
N ARG A 58 -8.44 -5.53 3.37
CA ARG A 58 -8.14 -6.92 3.04
C ARG A 58 -7.41 -7.63 4.17
N ILE A 59 -6.35 -7.03 4.72
CA ILE A 59 -5.64 -7.60 5.88
C ILE A 59 -6.60 -7.78 7.04
N THR A 60 -7.32 -6.73 7.45
CA THR A 60 -8.21 -6.79 8.61
C THR A 60 -9.29 -7.85 8.45
N ARG A 61 -9.94 -7.91 7.28
CA ARG A 61 -11.00 -8.87 6.96
C ARG A 61 -10.49 -10.31 7.01
N GLU A 62 -9.36 -10.60 6.35
CA GLU A 62 -8.78 -11.95 6.31
C GLU A 62 -8.31 -12.41 7.70
N LEU A 63 -7.69 -11.50 8.47
CA LEU A 63 -7.25 -11.79 9.84
C LEU A 63 -8.42 -12.21 10.73
N VAL A 64 -9.54 -11.49 10.67
CA VAL A 64 -10.75 -11.80 11.45
C VAL A 64 -11.41 -13.10 10.97
N ALA A 65 -11.49 -13.31 9.66
CA ALA A 65 -12.17 -14.46 9.09
C ALA A 65 -11.43 -15.78 9.41
N ARG A 66 -10.10 -15.79 9.32
CA ARG A 66 -9.32 -17.03 9.25
C ARG A 66 -8.54 -17.36 10.52
N TYR A 67 -8.19 -16.37 11.34
CA TYR A 67 -7.27 -16.56 12.45
C TYR A 67 -7.90 -16.18 13.79
N LYS A 68 -7.78 -17.09 14.77
CA LYS A 68 -8.46 -16.97 16.07
C LYS A 68 -7.57 -16.37 17.16
N THR A 69 -6.27 -16.65 17.14
CA THR A 69 -5.35 -16.13 18.15
C THR A 69 -4.54 -14.95 17.61
N PRO A 70 -4.08 -14.03 18.48
CA PRO A 70 -3.20 -12.92 18.06
C PRO A 70 -1.91 -13.41 17.41
N ARG A 71 -1.34 -14.52 17.92
CA ARG A 71 -0.16 -15.15 17.32
C ARG A 71 -0.43 -15.63 15.89
N ASP A 72 -1.55 -16.29 15.66
CA ASP A 72 -1.91 -16.75 14.31
C ASP A 72 -2.19 -15.56 13.39
N ARG A 73 -2.74 -14.46 13.92
CA ARG A 73 -2.94 -13.23 13.16
C ARG A 73 -1.63 -12.56 12.75
N LEU A 74 -0.58 -12.59 13.58
CA LEU A 74 0.75 -12.13 13.18
C LEU A 74 1.24 -12.86 11.92
N LEU A 75 1.09 -14.18 11.89
CA LEU A 75 1.42 -15.00 10.71
C LEU A 75 0.47 -14.71 9.54
N GLY A 76 -0.82 -14.54 9.84
CA GLY A 76 -1.85 -14.22 8.86
C GLY A 76 -1.59 -12.95 8.07
N VAL A 77 -0.90 -11.96 8.63
CA VAL A 77 -0.49 -10.76 7.87
C VAL A 77 0.40 -11.15 6.68
N PHE A 78 1.34 -12.08 6.89
CA PHE A 78 2.22 -12.59 5.83
C PHE A 78 1.48 -13.50 4.86
N ASP A 79 0.51 -14.29 5.31
CA ASP A 79 -0.33 -15.10 4.41
C ASP A 79 -1.15 -14.20 3.45
N VAL A 80 -1.75 -13.12 3.97
CA VAL A 80 -2.46 -12.13 3.15
C VAL A 80 -1.51 -11.42 2.19
N GLN A 81 -0.26 -11.20 2.62
CA GLN A 81 0.80 -10.68 1.78
C GLN A 81 1.16 -11.64 0.64
N GLY A 82 1.30 -12.93 0.93
CA GLY A 82 1.54 -13.99 -0.08
C GLY A 82 0.43 -14.06 -1.13
N LEU A 83 -0.83 -13.85 -0.71
CA LEU A 83 -1.96 -13.70 -1.64
C LEU A 83 -1.83 -12.46 -2.53
N MET A 84 -1.15 -11.38 -2.11
CA MET A 84 -0.90 -10.21 -2.96
C MET A 84 0.17 -10.55 -4.00
N PHE A 85 1.23 -11.24 -3.56
CA PHE A 85 2.34 -11.63 -4.43
C PHE A 85 1.93 -12.64 -5.51
N SER A 86 0.91 -13.45 -5.23
CA SER A 86 0.40 -14.45 -6.18
C SER A 86 -0.51 -13.86 -7.27
N ASP A 87 -0.90 -12.58 -7.20
CA ASP A 87 -1.64 -11.93 -8.28
C ASP A 87 -0.71 -11.72 -9.48
N PRO A 88 -1.04 -12.19 -10.70
CA PRO A 88 -0.20 -11.97 -11.89
C PRO A 88 0.05 -10.49 -12.20
N ARG A 89 -0.76 -9.59 -11.67
CA ARG A 89 -0.62 -8.13 -11.79
C ARG A 89 0.21 -7.53 -10.65
N PHE A 90 0.85 -8.34 -9.83
CA PHE A 90 1.72 -7.84 -8.78
C PHE A 90 2.95 -7.18 -9.39
N HIS A 91 3.07 -5.87 -9.18
CA HIS A 91 4.19 -5.06 -9.66
C HIS A 91 4.95 -4.43 -8.48
N GLY A 92 5.22 -5.22 -7.45
CA GLY A 92 5.89 -4.76 -6.24
C GLY A 92 5.01 -3.89 -5.33
N CYS A 93 5.62 -3.31 -4.30
CA CYS A 93 4.95 -2.40 -3.38
C CYS A 93 4.74 -1.03 -4.03
N ALA A 94 3.48 -0.61 -4.20
CA ALA A 94 3.12 0.67 -4.80
C ALA A 94 3.73 1.87 -4.03
N PHE A 95 3.77 1.81 -2.69
CA PHE A 95 4.32 2.86 -1.85
C PHE A 95 5.84 2.94 -2.01
N ALA A 96 6.56 1.82 -1.92
CA ALA A 96 8.02 1.80 -2.06
C ALA A 96 8.46 2.31 -3.44
N ARG A 97 7.77 1.89 -4.51
CA ARG A 97 8.06 2.35 -5.87
C ARG A 97 7.78 3.84 -6.05
N ALA A 98 6.63 4.33 -5.56
CA ALA A 98 6.30 5.74 -5.64
C ALA A 98 7.28 6.60 -4.81
N SER A 99 7.65 6.15 -3.60
CA SER A 99 8.57 6.88 -2.72
C SER A 99 10.00 6.94 -3.25
N ALA A 100 10.45 5.97 -4.05
CA ALA A 100 11.81 5.95 -4.60
C ALA A 100 12.11 7.17 -5.49
N GLU A 101 11.08 7.79 -6.07
CA GLU A 101 11.20 8.89 -7.04
C GLU A 101 10.58 10.20 -6.51
N ALA A 102 9.96 10.16 -5.33
CA ALA A 102 9.20 11.27 -4.78
C ALA A 102 10.08 12.29 -4.03
N PRO A 103 9.83 13.60 -4.19
CA PRO A 103 10.47 14.63 -3.38
C PRO A 103 10.12 14.48 -1.89
N GLN A 104 11.02 14.94 -1.03
CA GLN A 104 10.75 15.06 0.40
C GLN A 104 9.58 16.05 0.64
N GLY A 105 8.68 15.71 1.55
CA GLY A 105 7.45 16.45 1.87
C GLY A 105 6.33 16.31 0.84
N SER A 106 6.47 15.39 -0.13
CA SER A 106 5.42 15.14 -1.13
C SER A 106 4.23 14.37 -0.55
N SER A 107 3.11 14.40 -1.26
CA SER A 107 1.93 13.60 -0.89
C SER A 107 2.20 12.10 -0.86
N VAL A 108 3.14 11.63 -1.69
CA VAL A 108 3.57 10.24 -1.75
C VAL A 108 4.24 9.82 -0.45
N GLU A 109 5.18 10.64 0.06
CA GLU A 109 5.86 10.36 1.33
C GLU A 109 4.86 10.29 2.49
N GLU A 110 3.92 11.24 2.54
CA GLU A 110 2.89 11.30 3.58
C GLU A 110 2.02 10.03 3.61
N VAL A 111 1.53 9.59 2.43
CA VAL A 111 0.68 8.40 2.35
C VAL A 111 1.50 7.12 2.61
N ALA A 112 2.74 7.04 2.11
CA ALA A 112 3.61 5.90 2.35
C ALA A 112 3.94 5.72 3.84
N GLU A 113 4.27 6.81 4.54
CA GLU A 113 4.53 6.78 5.97
C GLU A 113 3.26 6.47 6.77
N GLY A 114 2.10 6.95 6.33
CA GLY A 114 0.80 6.57 6.88
C GLY A 114 0.50 5.07 6.78
N HIS A 115 0.72 4.47 5.61
CA HIS A 115 0.57 3.04 5.38
C HIS A 115 1.51 2.22 6.28
N ARG A 116 2.78 2.61 6.30
CA ARG A 116 3.83 1.94 7.07
C ARG A 116 3.58 2.08 8.58
N GLY A 117 3.12 3.25 9.01
CA GLY A 117 2.70 3.52 10.38
C GLY A 117 1.57 2.60 10.83
N TRP A 118 0.54 2.43 9.99
CA TRP A 118 -0.57 1.53 10.29
C TRP A 118 -0.13 0.06 10.41
N LEU A 119 0.71 -0.44 9.50
CA LEU A 119 1.25 -1.81 9.59
C LEU A 119 2.07 -2.01 10.87
N ARG A 120 2.93 -1.05 11.23
CA ARG A 120 3.70 -1.10 12.48
C ARG A 120 2.79 -1.14 13.70
N SER A 121 1.73 -0.33 13.73
CA SER A 121 0.73 -0.36 14.80
C SER A 121 0.00 -1.70 14.86
N LEU A 122 -0.41 -2.26 13.72
CA LEU A 122 -1.05 -3.58 13.67
C LEU A 122 -0.16 -4.68 14.25
N PHE A 123 1.12 -4.74 13.83
CA PHE A 123 2.06 -5.72 14.38
C PHE A 123 2.30 -5.52 15.88
N LEU A 124 2.40 -4.27 16.34
CA LEU A 124 2.60 -3.96 17.76
C LEU A 124 1.43 -4.44 18.61
N GLU A 125 0.20 -4.12 18.21
CA GLU A 125 -0.99 -4.52 18.98
C GLU A 125 -1.16 -6.03 18.99
N LEU A 126 -0.99 -6.71 17.84
CA LEU A 126 -1.02 -8.17 17.80
C LEU A 126 0.10 -8.82 18.63
N ALA A 127 1.30 -8.23 18.67
CA ALA A 127 2.40 -8.72 19.50
C ALA A 127 2.12 -8.56 21.00
N LYS A 128 1.50 -7.45 21.42
CA LYS A 128 1.05 -7.24 22.80
C LYS A 128 -0.01 -8.25 23.18
N GLU A 129 -1.03 -8.41 22.35
CA GLU A 129 -2.13 -9.37 22.57
C GLU A 129 -1.62 -10.82 22.60
N ALA A 130 -0.57 -11.15 21.84
CA ALA A 130 0.08 -12.46 21.85
C ALA A 130 0.96 -12.70 23.09
N GLY A 131 1.15 -11.70 23.96
CA GLY A 131 2.00 -11.79 25.14
C GLY A 131 3.50 -11.85 24.83
N ALA A 132 3.95 -11.21 23.74
CA ALA A 132 5.36 -11.16 23.40
C ALA A 132 6.16 -10.45 24.50
N ARG A 133 7.37 -10.94 24.79
CA ARG A 133 8.25 -10.38 25.85
C ARG A 133 8.64 -8.92 25.58
N ASN A 134 8.92 -8.58 24.32
CA ASN A 134 9.24 -7.24 23.84
C ASN A 134 8.42 -6.95 22.57
N PRO A 135 7.15 -6.51 22.69
CA PRO A 135 6.26 -6.30 21.55
C PRO A 135 6.78 -5.28 20.52
N GLU A 136 7.44 -4.22 20.97
CA GLU A 136 7.99 -3.16 20.11
C GLU A 136 9.14 -3.67 19.23
N GLU A 137 10.04 -4.47 19.81
CA GLU A 137 11.12 -5.12 19.05
C GLU A 137 10.54 -6.08 18.02
N LEU A 138 9.60 -6.93 18.45
CA LEU A 138 8.97 -7.90 17.55
C LEU A 138 8.26 -7.20 16.40
N ALA A 139 7.47 -6.16 16.66
CA ALA A 139 6.77 -5.42 15.61
C ALA A 139 7.73 -4.80 14.59
N ARG A 140 8.87 -4.26 15.04
CA ARG A 140 9.89 -3.70 14.15
C ARG A 140 10.57 -4.77 13.30
N GLN A 141 10.84 -5.95 13.87
CA GLN A 141 11.39 -7.09 13.14
C GLN A 141 10.40 -7.64 12.10
N LEU A 142 9.13 -7.77 12.45
CA LEU A 142 8.08 -8.21 11.54
C LEU A 142 7.87 -7.19 10.41
N MET A 143 7.94 -5.90 10.69
CA MET A 143 7.89 -4.86 9.66
C MET A 143 9.07 -4.98 8.67
N LEU A 144 10.29 -5.22 9.17
CA LEU A 144 11.46 -5.43 8.32
C LEU A 144 11.27 -6.65 7.39
N LEU A 145 10.73 -7.75 7.93
CA LEU A 145 10.40 -8.93 7.14
C LEU A 145 9.31 -8.66 6.10
N TYR A 146 8.28 -7.90 6.47
CA TYR A 146 7.18 -7.52 5.57
C TYR A 146 7.68 -6.68 4.39
N ASP A 147 8.51 -5.65 4.67
CA ASP A 147 9.14 -4.82 3.64
C ASP A 147 10.07 -5.64 2.75
N GLY A 148 10.93 -6.46 3.37
CA GLY A 148 11.88 -7.32 2.65
C GLY A 148 11.19 -8.37 1.77
N ALA A 149 10.09 -8.96 2.23
CA ALA A 149 9.30 -9.91 1.45
C ALA A 149 8.67 -9.24 0.22
N ALA A 150 8.15 -8.01 0.36
CA ALA A 150 7.54 -7.28 -0.76
C ALA A 150 8.56 -6.91 -1.85
N ILE A 151 9.79 -6.58 -1.47
CA ILE A 151 10.89 -6.33 -2.41
C ILE A 151 11.34 -7.64 -3.05
N SER A 152 11.53 -8.69 -2.26
CA SER A 152 12.02 -9.99 -2.74
C SER A 152 11.04 -10.70 -3.68
N ALA A 153 9.74 -10.54 -3.47
CA ALA A 153 8.71 -11.16 -4.31
C ALA A 153 8.58 -10.53 -5.71
N TRP A 154 9.14 -9.33 -5.91
CA TRP A 154 9.08 -8.64 -7.20
C TRP A 154 10.35 -8.84 -8.04
N MET A 155 11.48 -9.20 -7.42
CA MET A 155 12.74 -9.52 -8.09
C MET A 155 12.69 -10.92 -8.73
#